data_AF-X1V9S3-F1
#
_entry.id   AF-X1V9S3-F1
#
_cell.length_a   1.000
_cell.length_b   1.000
_cell.length_c   1.000
_cell.angle_alpha   90.00
_cell.angle_beta   90.00
_cell.angle_gamma   90.00
#
_symmetry.space_group_name_H-M   'P 1'
#
loop_
_entity.id
_entity.type
_entity.pdbx_description
1 polymer ?
#
loop_
_entity_poly.entity_id
_entity_poly.type
_entity_poly.pdbx_seq_one_letter_code
_entity_poly.pdbx_strand_id
1 'polypeptide(L)'
;KPELDEEAICNCCKCCCGIFSLFWNGVMPYHCYTSYLAKVIDDICIGCGTCVEKCPMEAIDLLKKDISLYGPQALITLFIGVGVILGALVGGSIADLKTRRLSVYISLALTTLALLFQLIPAEWFVLLVFAFIIGASSGWSNASFSAVASEYSKKYPEATSTYYSICTSFINFGSQIGLIIMGIVFSTVSGASTDIRLSFGIIFIVMIFLSSLALIPFLLLDRKQYEYKLKEET
;
A
#
# COMPACT_ATOMS: atom_id res chain seq x y z
N LYS A 1 17.39 -32.71 -34.46
CA LYS A 1 18.43 -32.65 -33.41
C LYS A 1 19.65 -33.35 -33.99
N PRO A 2 20.79 -32.70 -34.22
CA PRO A 2 21.96 -33.42 -34.70
C PRO A 2 22.40 -34.39 -33.60
N GLU A 3 22.60 -35.65 -33.95
CA GLU A 3 23.26 -36.64 -33.09
C GLU A 3 24.74 -36.29 -33.09
N LEU A 4 25.19 -35.63 -32.03
CA LEU A 4 26.59 -35.33 -31.78
C LEU A 4 27.07 -36.36 -30.75
N ASP A 5 28.20 -37.01 -31.03
CA ASP A 5 28.80 -37.95 -30.10
C ASP A 5 29.21 -37.22 -28.81
N GLU A 6 28.92 -37.83 -27.67
CA GLU A 6 29.24 -37.28 -26.35
C GLU A 6 30.75 -37.38 -26.08
N GLU A 7 31.51 -36.34 -26.44
CA GLU A 7 32.98 -36.37 -26.30
C GLU A 7 33.47 -36.28 -24.84
N ALA A 8 32.70 -35.64 -23.95
CA ALA A 8 33.02 -35.58 -22.52
C ALA A 8 31.83 -35.09 -21.67
N ILE A 9 31.73 -35.57 -20.44
CA ILE A 9 30.87 -34.99 -19.40
C ILE A 9 31.71 -34.02 -18.55
N CYS A 10 31.46 -32.72 -18.69
CA CYS A 10 32.16 -31.69 -17.92
C CYS A 10 31.60 -31.57 -16.49
N ASN A 11 32.25 -32.25 -15.53
CA ASN A 11 31.96 -32.14 -14.09
C ASN A 11 33.08 -31.44 -13.30
N CYS A 12 34.00 -30.75 -13.97
CA CYS A 12 35.16 -30.15 -13.33
C CYS A 12 34.85 -28.75 -12.76
N CYS A 13 35.42 -28.43 -11.60
CA CYS A 13 35.40 -27.08 -11.03
C CYS A 13 36.46 -26.18 -11.66
N LYS A 14 36.30 -24.85 -11.51
CA LYS A 14 37.23 -23.81 -12.02
C LYS A 14 38.68 -23.92 -11.50
N CYS A 15 38.91 -24.68 -10.42
CA CYS A 15 40.22 -24.81 -9.78
C CYS A 15 41.19 -25.78 -10.48
N CYS A 16 40.70 -26.77 -11.23
CA CYS A 16 41.56 -27.79 -11.85
C CYS A 16 41.41 -27.92 -13.37
N CYS A 17 40.30 -27.45 -13.97
CA CYS A 17 40.07 -27.58 -15.41
C CYS A 17 40.47 -26.32 -16.17
N GLY A 18 41.48 -26.43 -17.02
CA GLY A 18 41.95 -25.35 -17.87
C GLY A 18 40.87 -24.80 -18.81
N ILE A 19 40.01 -25.66 -19.34
CA ILE A 19 38.88 -25.26 -20.20
C ILE A 19 37.86 -24.41 -19.42
N PHE A 20 37.49 -24.86 -18.22
CA PHE A 20 36.54 -24.10 -17.39
C PHE A 20 37.13 -22.76 -16.93
N SER A 21 38.44 -22.70 -16.68
CA SER A 21 39.14 -21.45 -16.39
C SER A 21 39.12 -20.49 -17.58
N LEU A 22 39.25 -20.98 -18.82
CA LEU A 22 39.16 -20.16 -20.03
C LEU A 22 37.75 -19.59 -20.24
N PHE A 23 36.70 -20.38 -19.99
CA PHE A 23 35.32 -19.91 -20.01
C PHE A 23 35.07 -18.85 -18.93
N TRP A 24 35.55 -19.12 -17.71
CA TRP A 24 35.41 -18.23 -16.58
C TRP A 24 36.09 -16.87 -16.82
N ASN A 25 37.32 -16.88 -17.33
CA ASN A 25 38.09 -15.67 -17.63
C ASN A 25 37.63 -14.97 -18.93
N GLY A 26 36.60 -15.49 -19.61
CA GLY A 26 36.07 -14.91 -20.84
C GLY A 26 37.01 -15.03 -22.05
N VAL A 27 38.01 -15.92 -22.00
CA VAL A 27 38.98 -16.11 -23.10
C VAL A 27 38.31 -16.82 -24.30
N MET A 28 37.28 -17.62 -24.03
CA MET A 28 36.46 -18.28 -25.05
C MET A 28 35.02 -18.45 -24.57
N PRO A 29 34.02 -18.44 -25.47
CA PRO A 29 32.63 -18.66 -25.08
C PRO A 29 32.42 -20.09 -24.58
N TYR A 30 31.43 -20.28 -23.71
CA TYR A 30 31.03 -21.59 -23.23
C TYR A 30 30.42 -22.41 -24.39
N HIS A 31 31.12 -23.44 -24.85
CA HIS A 31 30.73 -24.24 -26.03
C HIS A 31 30.06 -25.58 -25.69
N CYS A 32 29.85 -25.89 -24.41
CA CYS A 32 29.21 -27.14 -24.01
C CYS A 32 27.69 -27.02 -24.13
N TYR A 33 27.14 -27.59 -25.21
CA TYR A 33 25.69 -27.76 -25.37
C TYR A 33 25.21 -28.96 -24.56
N THR A 34 24.40 -28.71 -23.53
CA THR A 34 23.61 -29.75 -22.85
C THR A 34 22.18 -29.72 -23.35
N SER A 35 21.54 -30.90 -23.47
CA SER A 35 20.10 -30.99 -23.74
C SER A 35 19.23 -30.59 -22.54
N TYR A 36 19.84 -30.32 -21.38
CA TYR A 36 19.15 -30.02 -20.12
C TYR A 36 19.58 -28.67 -19.57
N LEU A 37 18.61 -27.77 -19.35
CA LEU A 37 18.80 -26.46 -18.74
C LEU A 37 18.40 -26.51 -17.27
N ALA A 38 19.28 -26.07 -16.38
CA ALA A 38 18.96 -25.93 -14.96
C ALA A 38 17.85 -24.87 -14.80
N LYS A 39 16.77 -25.24 -14.11
CA LYS A 39 15.63 -24.35 -13.82
C LYS A 39 15.27 -24.46 -12.35
N VAL A 40 15.14 -23.32 -11.68
CA VAL A 40 14.58 -23.25 -10.33
C VAL A 40 13.07 -23.41 -10.43
N ILE A 41 12.51 -24.31 -9.61
CA ILE A 41 11.07 -24.44 -9.43
C ILE A 41 10.74 -23.73 -8.11
N ASP A 42 10.25 -22.49 -8.20
CA ASP A 42 10.08 -21.60 -7.05
C ASP A 42 9.17 -22.21 -5.97
N ASP A 43 8.12 -22.93 -6.38
CA ASP A 43 7.14 -23.53 -5.47
C ASP A 43 7.72 -24.57 -4.50
N ILE A 44 8.84 -25.22 -4.86
CA ILE A 44 9.51 -26.23 -4.05
C ILE A 44 10.89 -25.78 -3.54
N CYS A 45 11.33 -24.59 -3.92
CA CYS A 45 12.63 -24.07 -3.54
C CYS A 45 12.62 -23.65 -2.07
N ILE A 46 13.36 -24.38 -1.23
CA ILE A 46 13.51 -24.04 0.20
C ILE A 46 14.67 -23.06 0.47
N GLY A 47 15.35 -22.58 -0.57
CA GLY A 47 16.48 -21.67 -0.42
C GLY A 47 17.72 -22.31 0.23
N CYS A 48 17.95 -23.62 0.04
CA CYS A 48 19.06 -24.34 0.68
C CYS A 48 20.46 -23.98 0.14
N GLY A 49 20.55 -23.32 -1.01
CA GLY A 49 21.83 -22.88 -1.59
C GLY A 49 22.68 -23.96 -2.25
N THR A 50 22.27 -25.24 -2.26
CA THR A 50 23.06 -26.32 -2.86
C THR A 50 23.34 -26.10 -4.35
N CYS A 51 22.43 -25.47 -5.09
CA CYS A 51 22.64 -25.11 -6.49
C CYS A 51 23.70 -24.00 -6.67
N VAL A 52 23.80 -23.07 -5.72
CA VAL A 52 24.81 -21.99 -5.71
C VAL A 52 26.20 -22.59 -5.49
N GLU A 53 26.36 -23.43 -4.47
CA GLU A 53 27.64 -24.11 -4.18
C GLU A 53 28.14 -24.97 -5.35
N LYS A 54 27.21 -25.61 -6.06
CA LYS A 54 27.53 -26.48 -7.19
C LYS A 54 27.72 -25.73 -8.51
N CYS A 55 27.36 -24.45 -8.61
CA CYS A 55 27.44 -23.72 -9.86
C CYS A 55 28.90 -23.31 -10.14
N PRO A 56 29.59 -23.94 -11.11
CA PRO A 56 30.99 -23.65 -11.36
C PRO A 56 31.21 -22.29 -12.05
N MET A 57 30.14 -21.68 -12.58
CA MET A 57 30.11 -20.35 -13.21
C MET A 57 29.60 -19.25 -12.26
N GLU A 58 29.28 -19.59 -11.00
CA GLU A 58 28.67 -18.67 -10.01
C GLU A 58 27.51 -17.85 -10.61
N ALA A 59 26.77 -18.47 -11.54
CA ALA A 59 25.70 -17.82 -12.28
C ALA A 59 24.38 -17.77 -11.51
N ILE A 60 24.35 -18.33 -10.29
CA ILE A 60 23.17 -18.45 -9.44
C ILE A 60 23.53 -17.89 -8.08
N ASP A 61 22.69 -16.99 -7.56
CA ASP A 61 22.81 -16.41 -6.22
C ASP A 61 21.59 -16.74 -5.35
N LEU A 62 21.79 -16.78 -4.04
CA LEU A 62 20.70 -16.81 -3.06
C LEU A 62 20.22 -15.39 -2.80
N LEU A 63 18.95 -15.12 -3.11
CA LEU A 63 18.31 -13.87 -2.72
C LEU A 63 18.14 -13.85 -1.20
N LYS A 64 18.83 -12.92 -0.53
CA LYS A 64 18.66 -12.66 0.89
C LYS A 64 17.25 -12.11 1.10
N LYS A 65 16.45 -12.76 1.94
CA LYS A 65 15.17 -12.20 2.38
C LYS A 65 15.49 -11.04 3.33
N ASP A 66 15.36 -9.80 2.86
CA ASP A 66 15.57 -8.60 3.67
C ASP A 66 14.52 -8.50 4.78
N ILE A 67 14.81 -9.12 5.93
CA ILE A 67 14.02 -9.04 7.16
C ILE A 67 14.03 -7.60 7.73
N SER A 68 14.94 -6.74 7.25
CA SER A 68 15.09 -5.35 7.67
C SER A 68 13.91 -4.44 7.29
N LEU A 69 13.05 -4.83 6.35
CA LEU A 69 11.90 -4.01 5.93
C LEU A 69 10.78 -3.93 6.98
N TYR A 70 10.64 -4.94 7.85
CA TYR A 70 9.56 -4.98 8.84
C TYR A 70 9.71 -3.91 9.93
N GLY A 71 10.95 -3.55 10.29
CA GLY A 71 11.22 -2.54 11.32
C GLY A 71 10.65 -1.15 10.95
N PRO A 72 11.06 -0.56 9.81
CA PRO A 72 10.52 0.70 9.34
C PRO A 72 9.01 0.67 9.12
N GLN A 73 8.46 -0.44 8.61
CA GLN A 73 7.01 -0.58 8.41
C GLN A 73 6.23 -0.58 9.72
N ALA A 74 6.73 -1.26 10.75
CA ALA A 74 6.12 -1.25 12.08
C ALA A 74 6.15 0.16 12.70
N LEU A 75 7.25 0.89 12.52
CA LEU A 75 7.36 2.27 12.98
C LEU A 75 6.35 3.18 12.27
N ILE A 76 6.25 3.11 10.94
CA ILE A 76 5.25 3.88 10.17
C ILE A 76 3.84 3.58 10.67
N THR A 77 3.51 2.29 10.86
CA THR A 77 2.19 1.85 11.34
C THR A 77 1.89 2.38 12.74
N LEU A 78 2.89 2.42 13.62
CA LEU A 78 2.75 3.00 14.96
C LEU A 78 2.38 4.50 14.89
N PHE A 79 3.09 5.28 14.06
CA PHE A 79 2.80 6.71 13.91
C PHE A 79 1.43 6.97 13.28
N ILE A 80 1.01 6.16 12.30
CA ILE A 80 -0.35 6.18 11.76
C ILE A 80 -1.36 5.92 12.89
N GLY A 81 -1.15 4.88 13.70
CA GLY A 81 -2.03 4.52 14.81
C GLY A 81 -2.18 5.61 15.87
N VAL A 82 -1.07 6.22 16.30
CA VAL A 82 -1.09 7.36 17.23
C VAL A 82 -1.83 8.55 16.60
N GLY A 83 -1.59 8.80 15.30
CA GLY A 83 -2.33 9.78 14.53
C GLY A 83 -3.84 9.53 14.57
N VAL A 84 -4.29 8.31 14.26
CA VAL A 84 -5.71 7.93 14.26
C VAL A 84 -6.39 8.23 15.60
N ILE A 85 -5.75 7.89 16.71
CA ILE A 85 -6.30 8.13 18.05
C ILE A 85 -6.46 9.63 18.30
N LEU A 86 -5.40 10.42 18.08
CA LEU A 86 -5.43 11.87 18.30
C LEU A 86 -6.42 12.57 17.35
N GLY A 87 -6.45 12.15 16.09
CA GLY A 87 -7.38 12.64 15.09
C GLY A 87 -8.83 12.38 15.46
N ALA A 88 -9.15 11.18 15.96
CA ALA A 88 -10.50 10.84 16.42
C ALA A 88 -10.93 11.69 17.62
N LEU A 89 -10.04 11.92 18.59
CA LEU A 89 -10.32 12.76 19.76
C LEU A 89 -10.58 14.22 19.37
N VAL A 90 -9.71 14.79 18.53
CA VAL A 90 -9.83 16.19 18.08
C VAL A 90 -11.05 16.36 17.17
N GLY A 91 -11.25 15.46 16.21
CA GLY A 91 -12.37 15.52 15.27
C GLY A 91 -13.72 15.31 15.93
N GLY A 92 -13.82 14.38 16.89
CA GLY A 92 -15.01 14.20 17.72
C GLY A 92 -15.32 15.45 18.55
N SER A 93 -14.31 15.99 19.23
CA SER A 93 -14.47 17.21 20.03
C SER A 93 -14.94 18.40 19.19
N ILE A 94 -14.43 18.56 17.97
CA ILE A 94 -14.87 19.65 17.07
C ILE A 94 -16.29 19.42 16.56
N ALA A 95 -16.66 18.16 16.28
CA ALA A 95 -18.02 17.81 15.87
C ALA A 95 -19.05 18.14 16.97
N ASP A 96 -18.69 17.93 18.25
CA ASP A 96 -19.56 18.22 19.39
C ASP A 96 -19.53 19.72 19.76
N LEU A 97 -18.37 20.37 19.80
CA LEU A 97 -18.27 21.77 20.29
C LEU A 97 -18.70 22.81 19.26
N LYS A 98 -18.39 22.64 17.96
CA LYS A 98 -18.70 23.63 16.92
C LYS A 98 -19.91 23.20 16.08
N THR A 99 -19.66 22.49 14.99
CA THR A 99 -20.67 21.92 14.10
C THR A 99 -20.11 20.67 13.43
N ARG A 100 -20.97 19.67 13.23
CA ARG A 100 -20.56 18.42 12.58
C ARG A 100 -20.16 18.62 11.12
N ARG A 101 -20.83 19.53 10.41
CA ARG A 101 -20.49 19.90 9.03
C ARG A 101 -19.08 20.43 8.90
N LEU A 102 -18.70 21.36 9.79
CA LEU A 102 -17.36 21.91 9.81
C LEU A 102 -16.33 20.80 10.09
N SER A 103 -16.64 19.88 11.01
CA SER A 103 -15.74 18.76 11.32
C SER A 103 -15.48 17.89 10.08
N VAL A 104 -16.51 17.52 9.32
CA VAL A 104 -16.37 16.74 8.08
C VAL A 104 -15.57 17.49 7.02
N TYR A 105 -15.80 18.78 6.82
CA TYR A 105 -15.05 19.54 5.82
C TYR A 105 -13.57 19.72 6.20
N ILE A 106 -13.28 19.92 7.49
CA ILE A 106 -11.89 19.98 7.96
C ILE A 106 -11.21 18.63 7.77
N SER A 107 -11.88 17.52 8.10
CA SER A 107 -11.30 16.18 7.95
C SER A 107 -10.98 15.86 6.48
N LEU A 108 -11.86 16.26 5.57
CA LEU A 108 -11.62 16.03 4.15
C LEU A 108 -10.52 16.93 3.60
N ALA A 109 -10.50 18.21 3.97
CA ALA A 109 -9.42 19.12 3.61
C ALA A 109 -8.06 18.64 4.13
N LEU A 110 -8.02 18.13 5.37
CA LEU A 110 -6.83 17.55 5.97
C LEU A 110 -6.39 16.29 5.21
N THR A 111 -7.33 15.46 4.75
CA THR A 111 -7.04 14.24 3.97
C THR A 111 -6.41 14.60 2.63
N THR A 112 -6.99 15.57 1.93
CA THR A 112 -6.46 16.09 0.67
C THR A 112 -5.05 16.66 0.85
N LEU A 113 -4.85 17.47 1.88
CA LEU A 113 -3.55 18.09 2.18
C LEU A 113 -2.49 17.05 2.56
N ALA A 114 -2.86 16.02 3.33
CA ALA A 114 -1.98 14.91 3.68
C ALA A 114 -1.50 14.14 2.44
N LEU A 115 -2.41 13.87 1.50
CA LEU A 115 -2.07 13.21 0.23
C LEU A 115 -1.21 14.11 -0.67
N LEU A 116 -1.44 15.42 -0.66
CA LEU A 116 -0.59 16.37 -1.41
C LEU A 116 0.84 16.42 -0.87
N PHE A 117 1.04 16.36 0.45
CA PHE A 117 2.38 16.30 1.03
C PHE A 117 3.17 15.07 0.59
N GLN A 118 2.48 13.96 0.31
CA GLN A 118 3.13 12.74 -0.16
C GLN A 118 3.74 12.86 -1.57
N LEU A 119 3.40 13.91 -2.34
CA LEU A 119 4.06 14.20 -3.63
C LEU A 119 5.45 14.85 -3.45
N ILE A 120 5.77 15.37 -2.26
CA ILE A 120 7.03 16.05 -2.00
C ILE A 120 8.11 15.01 -1.66
N PRO A 121 9.26 15.00 -2.36
CA PRO A 121 10.39 14.16 -1.97
C PRO A 121 10.94 14.66 -0.63
N ALA A 122 10.93 13.79 0.38
CA ALA A 122 11.31 14.15 1.74
C ALA A 122 12.15 13.05 2.40
N GLU A 123 12.90 13.45 3.42
CA GLU A 123 13.71 12.54 4.24
C GLU A 123 12.83 11.61 5.08
N TRP A 124 13.39 10.47 5.50
CA TRP A 124 12.63 9.40 6.18
C TRP A 124 11.89 9.86 7.45
N PHE A 125 12.46 10.79 8.22
CA PHE A 125 11.83 11.33 9.43
C PHE A 125 10.65 12.27 9.10
N VAL A 126 10.68 12.96 7.95
CA VAL A 126 9.57 13.79 7.48
C VAL A 126 8.41 12.89 7.02
N LEU A 127 8.71 11.74 6.41
CA LEU A 127 7.69 10.77 6.02
C LEU A 127 6.93 10.20 7.23
N LEU A 128 7.55 10.11 8.41
CA LEU A 128 6.84 9.74 9.65
C LEU A 128 5.83 10.81 10.08
N VAL A 129 6.14 12.10 9.85
CA VAL A 129 5.19 13.19 10.08
C VAL A 129 4.02 13.10 9.10
N PHE A 130 4.27 12.79 7.83
CA PHE A 130 3.20 12.59 6.85
C PHE A 130 2.32 11.39 7.21
N ALA A 131 2.92 10.27 7.62
CA ALA A 131 2.21 9.10 8.10
C ALA A 131 1.31 9.42 9.31
N PHE A 132 1.82 10.20 10.26
CA PHE A 132 1.03 10.70 11.39
C PHE A 132 -0.16 11.57 10.94
N ILE A 133 0.04 12.50 10.00
CA ILE A 133 -1.02 13.37 9.49
C ILE A 133 -2.10 12.55 8.77
N ILE A 134 -1.71 11.55 7.96
CA ILE A 134 -2.64 10.63 7.30
C ILE A 134 -3.46 9.88 8.36
N GLY A 135 -2.81 9.36 9.39
CA GLY A 135 -3.48 8.72 10.53
C GLY A 135 -4.48 9.65 11.20
N ALA A 136 -4.06 10.86 11.56
CA ALA A 136 -4.91 11.87 12.18
C ALA A 136 -6.13 12.22 11.32
N SER A 137 -5.93 12.37 10.00
CA SER A 137 -7.01 12.65 9.08
C SER A 137 -8.03 11.51 8.97
N SER A 138 -7.55 10.26 8.95
CA SER A 138 -8.40 9.07 8.94
C SER A 138 -9.22 8.95 10.23
N GLY A 139 -8.57 9.12 11.38
CA GLY A 139 -9.24 9.10 12.69
C GLY A 139 -10.30 10.18 12.82
N TRP A 140 -10.00 11.40 12.39
CA TRP A 140 -10.93 12.52 12.38
C TRP A 140 -12.16 12.23 11.52
N SER A 141 -11.94 11.76 10.29
CA SER A 141 -13.02 11.45 9.35
C SER A 141 -13.95 10.38 9.90
N ASN A 142 -13.40 9.30 10.48
CA ASN A 142 -14.18 8.25 11.12
C ASN A 142 -15.03 8.80 12.27
N ALA A 143 -14.45 9.59 13.18
CA ALA A 143 -15.19 10.20 14.28
C ALA A 143 -16.31 11.15 13.79
N SER A 144 -16.05 11.92 12.74
CA SER A 144 -17.02 12.86 12.18
C SER A 144 -18.19 12.16 11.49
N PHE A 145 -17.92 11.10 10.72
CA PHE A 145 -18.97 10.29 10.08
C PHE A 145 -19.81 9.54 11.11
N SER A 146 -19.19 8.95 12.13
CA SER A 146 -19.91 8.33 13.24
C SER A 146 -20.82 9.34 13.95
N ALA A 147 -20.33 10.55 14.22
CA ALA A 147 -21.15 11.60 14.85
C ALA A 147 -22.38 12.00 14.02
N VAL A 148 -22.25 12.03 12.69
CA VAL A 148 -23.36 12.29 11.75
C VAL A 148 -24.37 11.12 11.76
N ALA A 149 -23.89 9.88 11.67
CA ALA A 149 -24.75 8.69 11.69
C ALA A 149 -25.49 8.53 13.03
N SER A 150 -24.83 8.83 14.15
CA SER A 150 -25.43 8.77 15.49
C SER A 150 -26.57 9.77 15.67
N GLU A 151 -26.52 10.95 15.06
CA GLU A 151 -27.64 11.91 15.10
C GLU A 151 -28.86 11.41 14.36
N TYR A 152 -28.64 10.75 13.23
CA TYR A 152 -29.73 10.21 12.43
C TYR A 152 -30.55 9.20 13.24
N SER A 153 -29.89 8.32 14.00
CA SER A 153 -30.56 7.38 14.92
C SER A 153 -31.33 8.08 16.05
N LYS A 154 -30.84 9.21 16.56
CA LYS A 154 -31.60 10.03 17.53
C LYS A 154 -32.84 10.67 16.92
N LYS A 155 -32.80 11.04 15.64
CA LYS A 155 -33.90 11.70 14.93
C LYS A 155 -35.01 10.72 14.52
N TYR A 156 -34.63 9.49 14.18
CA TYR A 156 -35.54 8.43 13.77
C TYR A 156 -35.41 7.26 14.76
N PRO A 157 -36.20 7.21 15.84
CA PRO A 157 -36.10 6.14 16.85
C PRO A 157 -36.41 4.73 16.28
N GLU A 158 -37.02 4.65 15.10
CA GLU A 158 -37.20 3.41 14.34
C GLU A 158 -35.88 2.88 13.73
N ALA A 159 -34.89 3.76 13.55
CA ALA A 159 -33.53 3.42 13.17
C ALA A 159 -32.78 2.86 14.39
N THR A 160 -33.04 1.59 14.67
CA THR A 160 -32.39 0.79 15.72
C THR A 160 -30.90 0.52 15.40
N SER A 161 -30.23 -0.26 16.25
CA SER A 161 -28.83 -0.69 16.06
C SER A 161 -28.53 -1.25 14.65
N THR A 162 -29.54 -1.79 13.97
CA THR A 162 -29.48 -2.24 12.57
C THR A 162 -28.98 -1.14 11.62
N TYR A 163 -29.40 0.11 11.81
CA TYR A 163 -28.95 1.23 10.96
C TYR A 163 -27.43 1.45 11.09
N TYR A 164 -26.91 1.45 12.32
CA TYR A 164 -25.49 1.61 12.57
C TYR A 164 -24.66 0.46 11.98
N SER A 165 -25.16 -0.77 12.08
CA SER A 165 -24.55 -1.96 11.47
C SER A 165 -24.51 -1.87 9.95
N ILE A 166 -25.57 -1.35 9.32
CA ILE A 166 -25.60 -1.11 7.86
C ILE A 166 -24.55 -0.07 7.47
N CYS A 167 -24.48 1.07 8.17
CA CYS A 167 -23.45 2.09 7.90
C CYS A 167 -22.03 1.51 7.99
N THR A 168 -21.75 0.75 9.05
CA THR A 168 -20.44 0.09 9.23
C THR A 168 -20.14 -0.92 8.13
N SER A 169 -21.16 -1.65 7.65
CA SER A 169 -21.00 -2.59 6.53
C SER A 169 -20.64 -1.87 5.23
N PHE A 170 -21.25 -0.72 4.94
CA PHE A 170 -20.90 0.10 3.78
C PHE A 170 -19.49 0.68 3.88
N ILE A 171 -19.01 1.05 5.08
CA ILE A 171 -17.63 1.49 5.29
C ILE A 171 -16.66 0.37 4.92
N ASN A 172 -16.89 -0.85 5.41
CA ASN A 172 -16.07 -2.01 5.10
C ASN A 172 -16.09 -2.34 3.60
N PHE A 173 -17.27 -2.31 2.98
CA PHE A 173 -17.42 -2.54 1.54
C PHE A 173 -16.67 -1.49 0.71
N GLY A 174 -16.78 -0.21 1.08
CA GLY A 174 -16.03 0.88 0.46
C GLY A 174 -14.52 0.70 0.57
N SER A 175 -14.02 0.23 1.72
CA SER A 175 -12.59 -0.09 1.90
C SER A 175 -12.11 -1.17 0.94
N GLN A 176 -12.92 -2.23 0.72
CA GLN A 176 -12.55 -3.30 -0.21
C GLN A 176 -12.55 -2.82 -1.66
N ILE A 177 -13.57 -2.05 -2.06
CA ILE A 177 -13.62 -1.42 -3.39
C ILE A 177 -12.40 -0.51 -3.60
N GLY A 178 -12.05 0.29 -2.59
CA GLY A 178 -10.88 1.18 -2.65
C GLY A 178 -9.59 0.40 -2.91
N LEU A 179 -9.36 -0.71 -2.20
CA LEU A 179 -8.19 -1.57 -2.41
C LEU A 179 -8.13 -2.15 -3.83
N ILE A 180 -9.27 -2.61 -4.36
CA ILE A 180 -9.35 -3.16 -5.72
C ILE A 180 -9.04 -2.07 -6.75
N ILE A 181 -9.67 -0.90 -6.63
CA ILE A 181 -9.45 0.22 -7.56
C ILE A 181 -7.98 0.65 -7.52
N MET A 182 -7.39 0.83 -6.34
CA MET A 182 -5.98 1.21 -6.21
C MET A 182 -5.03 0.13 -6.77
N GLY A 183 -5.35 -1.15 -6.61
CA GLY A 183 -4.58 -2.24 -7.21
C GLY A 183 -4.60 -2.20 -8.74
N ILE A 184 -5.77 -1.95 -9.35
CA ILE A 184 -5.90 -1.80 -10.81
C ILE A 184 -5.13 -0.58 -11.30
N VAL A 185 -5.28 0.56 -10.63
CA VAL A 185 -4.55 1.80 -10.96
C VAL A 185 -3.04 1.58 -10.86
N PHE A 186 -2.56 0.99 -9.77
CA PHE A 186 -1.14 0.69 -9.57
C PHE A 186 -0.59 -0.21 -10.69
N SER A 187 -1.28 -1.32 -10.98
CA SER A 187 -0.87 -2.24 -12.04
C SER A 187 -0.78 -1.56 -13.41
N THR A 188 -1.80 -0.78 -13.76
CA THR A 188 -1.85 -0.04 -15.05
C THR A 188 -0.75 0.99 -15.17
N VAL A 189 -0.50 1.75 -14.10
CA VAL A 189 0.50 2.83 -14.09
C VAL A 189 1.92 2.27 -14.08
N SER A 190 2.16 1.20 -13.31
CA SER A 190 3.47 0.52 -13.28
C SER A 190 3.83 -0.16 -14.61
N GLY A 191 2.84 -0.58 -15.39
CA GLY A 191 3.05 -1.10 -16.75
C GLY A 191 3.33 -0.02 -17.79
N ALA A 192 2.93 1.23 -17.53
CA ALA A 192 3.08 2.35 -18.48
C ALA A 192 4.36 3.17 -18.29
N SER A 193 4.97 3.17 -17.10
CA SER A 193 6.17 3.96 -16.79
C SER A 193 7.12 3.23 -15.85
N THR A 194 8.43 3.28 -16.12
CA THR A 194 9.48 2.76 -15.22
C THR A 194 9.84 3.74 -14.10
N ASP A 195 9.37 4.98 -14.18
CA ASP A 195 9.61 6.02 -13.18
C ASP A 195 8.70 5.86 -11.96
N ILE A 196 9.31 5.39 -10.86
CA ILE A 196 8.64 5.14 -9.58
C ILE A 196 7.94 6.41 -9.05
N ARG A 197 8.59 7.58 -9.15
CA ARG A 197 8.04 8.85 -8.67
C ARG A 197 6.78 9.25 -9.42
N LEU A 198 6.79 9.10 -10.73
CA LEU A 198 5.63 9.40 -11.58
C LEU A 198 4.48 8.44 -11.25
N SER A 199 4.80 7.17 -11.04
CA SER A 199 3.82 6.14 -10.71
C SER A 199 3.09 6.42 -9.40
N PHE A 200 3.84 6.64 -8.31
CA PHE A 200 3.25 7.00 -7.02
C PHE A 200 2.55 8.36 -7.05
N GLY A 201 3.08 9.34 -7.77
CA GLY A 201 2.44 10.64 -7.95
C GLY A 201 1.04 10.54 -8.56
N ILE A 202 0.88 9.74 -9.63
CA ILE A 202 -0.42 9.50 -10.27
C ILE A 202 -1.39 8.83 -9.29
N ILE A 203 -0.93 7.83 -8.53
CA ILE A 203 -1.77 7.13 -7.55
C ILE A 203 -2.31 8.10 -6.49
N PHE A 204 -1.45 8.94 -5.90
CA PHE A 204 -1.88 9.91 -4.90
C PHE A 204 -2.86 10.94 -5.48
N ILE A 205 -2.68 11.37 -6.74
CA ILE A 205 -3.64 12.25 -7.42
C ILE A 205 -5.00 11.58 -7.58
N VAL A 206 -5.04 10.30 -7.99
CA VAL A 206 -6.29 9.54 -8.08
C VAL A 206 -6.95 9.39 -6.70
N MET A 207 -6.17 9.12 -5.65
CA MET A 207 -6.69 9.07 -4.27
C MET A 207 -7.27 10.41 -3.81
N ILE A 208 -6.65 11.53 -4.17
CA ILE A 208 -7.18 12.87 -3.87
C ILE A 208 -8.54 13.08 -4.55
N PHE A 209 -8.66 12.69 -5.81
CA PHE A 209 -9.92 12.79 -6.53
C PHE A 209 -11.02 11.93 -5.90
N LEU A 210 -10.71 10.65 -5.64
CA LEU A 210 -11.68 9.71 -5.05
C LEU A 210 -12.11 10.11 -3.64
N SER A 211 -11.17 10.56 -2.80
CA SER A 211 -11.51 11.05 -1.46
C SER A 211 -12.40 12.29 -1.52
N SER A 212 -12.15 13.20 -2.46
CA SER A 212 -12.95 14.42 -2.63
C SER A 212 -14.42 14.16 -3.03
N LEU A 213 -14.73 13.00 -3.61
CA LEU A 213 -16.13 12.62 -3.91
C LEU A 213 -17.01 12.55 -2.66
N ALA A 214 -16.42 12.37 -1.48
CA ALA A 214 -17.12 12.40 -0.20
C ALA A 214 -17.79 13.76 0.11
N LEU A 215 -17.45 14.85 -0.61
CA LEU A 215 -18.16 16.14 -0.50
C LEU A 215 -19.58 16.08 -1.05
N ILE A 216 -19.84 15.28 -2.08
CA ILE A 216 -21.09 15.30 -2.84
C ILE A 216 -22.30 15.03 -1.93
N PRO A 217 -22.32 13.97 -1.10
CA PRO A 217 -23.43 13.75 -0.17
C PRO A 217 -23.68 14.93 0.76
N PHE A 218 -22.64 15.58 1.29
CA PHE A 218 -22.79 16.71 2.22
C PHE A 218 -23.20 18.03 1.54
N LEU A 219 -23.08 18.12 0.21
CA LEU A 219 -23.64 19.22 -0.57
C LEU A 219 -25.13 19.00 -0.89
N LEU A 220 -25.56 17.75 -1.03
CA LEU A 220 -26.94 17.38 -1.34
C LEU A 220 -27.81 17.22 -0.08
N LEU A 221 -27.23 16.84 1.05
CA LEU A 221 -27.98 16.56 2.29
C LEU A 221 -28.36 17.85 3.02
N ASP A 222 -29.61 17.95 3.42
CA ASP A 222 -30.11 19.07 4.22
C ASP A 222 -29.42 19.14 5.59
N ARG A 223 -28.91 20.34 5.93
CA ARG A 223 -28.17 20.57 7.20
C ARG A 223 -28.95 20.17 8.45
N LYS A 224 -30.27 20.36 8.43
CA LYS A 224 -31.20 19.99 9.51
C LYS A 224 -31.27 18.49 9.80
N GLN A 225 -30.71 17.64 8.94
CA GLN A 225 -30.74 16.20 9.12
C GLN A 225 -29.59 15.68 9.99
N TYR A 226 -28.49 16.42 10.11
CA TYR A 226 -27.28 15.96 10.80
C TYR A 226 -26.66 16.99 11.77
N GLU A 227 -27.07 18.25 11.73
CA GLU A 227 -26.68 19.26 12.73
C GLU A 227 -27.68 19.28 13.90
N TYR A 228 -27.18 19.04 15.12
CA TYR A 228 -28.01 19.03 16.32
C TYR A 228 -28.38 20.44 16.80
N LYS A 229 -27.47 21.43 16.65
CA LYS A 229 -27.67 22.82 17.11
C LYS A 229 -28.76 23.59 16.37
N LEU A 230 -29.03 23.24 15.11
CA LEU A 230 -30.13 23.84 14.33
C LEU A 230 -31.52 23.48 14.87
N LYS A 231 -31.63 22.57 15.85
CA LYS A 231 -32.89 22.21 16.52
C LYS A 231 -33.19 23.10 17.74
N GLU A 232 -32.19 23.75 18.34
CA GLU A 232 -32.41 24.60 19.52
C GLU A 232 -32.94 26.00 19.16
N GLU A 233 -32.91 26.39 17.88
CA GLU A 233 -33.35 27.70 17.39
C GLU A 233 -34.79 27.72 16.79
N THR A 234 -35.55 26.63 16.90
CA THR A 234 -36.97 26.51 16.48
C THR A 234 -37.83 25.97 17.60
#